data_AF-A0A8C1Q3Q9-F1
#
_entry.id   AF-A0A8C1Q3Q9-F1
#
_cell.length_a   1.000
_cell.length_b   1.000
_cell.length_c   1.000
_cell.angle_alpha   90.00
_cell.angle_beta   90.00
_cell.angle_gamma   90.00
#
_symmetry.space_group_name_H-M   'P 1'
#
loop_
_entity.id
_entity.type
_entity.pdbx_description
1 polymer ?
#
loop_
_entity_poly.entity_id
_entity_poly.type
_entity_poly.pdbx_seq_one_letter_code
_entity_poly.pdbx_strand_id
1 'polypeptide(L)'
;MLENDEDLETLGEKLYDLIYPKYTEMTAKLTGMLLELPVSVVSQMLCDEALLNKALKRALTVLTSSDNSEPVSHTDDAASVSSDSLGEQLFDLIDLYNTGHTQKITGMLLEQKKEAVLQLLSDHSLLEEQVKIALKTLQEQGDEATDVSDSSDRDEVESIGETLFSIVYQLDPTHCADITGMLLEMDSGTLKQILSDRSMLEVAVQRAKSALEGALNPTHTEMSESLQTT
;
A
#
# COMPACT_ATOMS: atom_id res chain seq x y z
N MET A 1 25.45 22.28 12.16
CA MET A 1 24.64 21.23 11.52
C MET A 1 25.51 20.58 10.49
N LEU A 2 26.22 19.51 10.90
CA LEU A 2 27.20 18.72 10.13
C LEU A 2 26.90 17.25 10.47
N GLU A 3 25.65 16.83 10.34
CA GLU A 3 25.22 15.47 10.74
C GLU A 3 24.94 14.56 9.54
N ASN A 4 25.09 15.03 8.28
CA ASN A 4 24.80 14.18 7.11
C ASN A 4 26.06 13.56 6.47
N ASP A 5 27.24 14.16 6.63
CA ASP A 5 28.46 13.69 5.97
C ASP A 5 29.13 12.53 6.73
N GLU A 6 29.05 12.53 8.06
CA GLU A 6 29.62 11.49 8.93
C GLU A 6 28.88 10.15 8.77
N ASP A 7 27.58 10.19 8.49
CA ASP A 7 26.77 9.01 8.18
C ASP A 7 27.18 8.39 6.84
N LEU A 8 27.48 9.21 5.83
CA LEU A 8 27.80 8.73 4.49
C LEU A 8 29.17 8.03 4.46
N GLU A 9 30.17 8.57 5.17
CA GLU A 9 31.50 7.96 5.29
C GLU A 9 31.40 6.60 6.02
N THR A 10 30.65 6.55 7.12
CA THR A 10 30.43 5.31 7.90
C THR A 10 29.65 4.26 7.12
N LEU A 11 28.64 4.68 6.34
CA LEU A 11 27.90 3.78 5.45
C LEU A 11 28.81 3.25 4.34
N GLY A 12 29.68 4.09 3.79
CA GLY A 12 30.65 3.73 2.76
C GLY A 12 31.61 2.63 3.20
N GLU A 13 32.18 2.75 4.40
CA GLU A 13 33.05 1.71 4.97
C GLU A 13 32.30 0.38 5.13
N LYS A 14 31.11 0.41 5.73
CA LYS A 14 30.28 -0.81 5.91
C LYS A 14 29.92 -1.47 4.58
N LEU A 15 29.58 -0.66 3.58
CA LEU A 15 29.24 -1.15 2.25
C LEU A 15 30.47 -1.75 1.56
N TYR A 16 31.63 -1.10 1.68
CA TYR A 16 32.91 -1.59 1.16
C TYR A 16 33.26 -2.96 1.76
N ASP A 17 33.15 -3.12 3.07
CA ASP A 17 33.45 -4.39 3.76
C ASP A 17 32.53 -5.53 3.31
N LEU A 18 31.27 -5.24 2.99
CA LEU A 18 30.31 -6.21 2.46
C LEU A 18 30.58 -6.59 1.00
N ILE A 19 31.05 -5.63 0.18
CA ILE A 19 31.26 -5.82 -1.26
C ILE A 19 32.66 -6.40 -1.55
N TYR A 20 33.67 -6.02 -0.77
CA TYR A 20 35.07 -6.45 -0.91
C TYR A 20 35.27 -7.96 -1.06
N PRO A 21 34.68 -8.83 -0.21
CA PRO A 21 34.82 -10.28 -0.34
C PRO A 21 34.12 -10.86 -1.57
N LYS A 22 33.15 -10.13 -2.17
CA LYS A 22 32.39 -10.59 -3.34
C LYS A 22 32.92 -10.05 -4.67
N TYR A 23 33.44 -8.83 -4.69
CA TYR A 23 33.79 -8.11 -5.93
C TYR A 23 35.10 -7.31 -5.82
N THR A 24 36.17 -7.93 -5.32
CA THR A 24 37.42 -7.30 -4.89
C THR A 24 38.03 -6.27 -5.87
N GLU A 25 38.00 -6.51 -7.19
CA GLU A 25 38.53 -5.57 -8.19
C GLU A 25 37.59 -4.38 -8.50
N MET A 26 36.30 -4.56 -8.29
CA MET A 26 35.27 -3.56 -8.61
C MET A 26 34.68 -2.90 -7.36
N THR A 27 35.05 -3.33 -6.15
CA THR A 27 34.52 -2.84 -4.88
C THR A 27 34.56 -1.33 -4.79
N ALA A 28 35.71 -0.69 -5.01
CA ALA A 28 35.82 0.76 -4.89
C ALA A 28 34.88 1.52 -5.86
N LYS A 29 34.72 1.01 -7.09
CA LYS A 29 33.80 1.60 -8.09
C LYS A 29 32.34 1.33 -7.74
N LEU A 30 32.01 0.11 -7.34
CA LEU A 30 30.66 -0.29 -6.95
C LEU A 30 30.20 0.46 -5.71
N THR A 31 31.05 0.53 -4.68
CA THR A 31 30.78 1.30 -3.46
C THR A 31 30.60 2.78 -3.78
N GLY A 32 31.43 3.36 -4.65
CA GLY A 32 31.25 4.75 -5.10
C GLY A 32 29.90 4.99 -5.80
N MET A 33 29.54 4.12 -6.76
CA MET A 33 28.25 4.21 -7.46
C MET A 33 27.05 4.02 -6.53
N LEU A 34 27.20 3.19 -5.50
CA LEU A 34 26.15 2.96 -4.51
C LEU A 34 26.05 4.09 -3.48
N LEU A 35 27.16 4.76 -3.16
CA LEU A 35 27.18 5.94 -2.30
C LEU A 35 26.61 7.19 -2.96
N GLU A 36 26.44 7.20 -4.28
CA GLU A 36 25.65 8.22 -4.97
C GLU A 36 24.13 8.06 -4.74
N LEU A 37 23.68 6.94 -4.16
CA LEU A 37 22.29 6.75 -3.77
C LEU A 37 21.98 7.45 -2.44
N PRO A 38 20.70 7.78 -2.15
CA PRO A 38 20.33 8.39 -0.89
C PRO A 38 20.73 7.55 0.33
N VAL A 39 21.18 8.22 1.40
CA VAL A 39 21.59 7.61 2.69
C VAL A 39 20.56 6.60 3.22
N SER A 40 19.27 6.90 3.07
CA SER A 40 18.17 6.02 3.45
C SER A 40 18.17 4.69 2.66
N VAL A 41 18.41 4.76 1.36
CA VAL A 41 18.50 3.60 0.47
C VAL A 41 19.76 2.79 0.79
N VAL A 42 20.91 3.45 0.94
CA VAL A 42 22.18 2.78 1.30
C VAL A 42 22.05 2.09 2.67
N SER A 43 21.42 2.74 3.64
CA SER A 43 21.14 2.14 4.96
C SER A 43 20.21 0.93 4.85
N GLN A 44 19.17 1.00 4.01
CA GLN A 44 18.28 -0.13 3.74
C GLN A 44 19.05 -1.31 3.13
N MET A 45 19.97 -1.05 2.20
CA MET A 45 20.80 -2.06 1.55
C MET A 45 21.77 -2.77 2.52
N LEU A 46 22.23 -2.09 3.56
CA LEU A 46 23.04 -2.73 4.61
C LEU A 46 22.22 -3.72 5.46
N CYS A 47 20.91 -3.50 5.57
CA CYS A 47 19.99 -4.40 6.27
C CYS A 47 19.43 -5.50 5.35
N ASP A 48 19.34 -5.25 4.04
CA ASP A 48 18.77 -6.17 3.04
C ASP A 48 19.81 -6.59 1.99
N GLU A 49 20.32 -7.81 2.16
CA GLU A 49 21.30 -8.41 1.25
C GLU A 49 20.74 -8.64 -0.16
N ALA A 50 19.44 -8.90 -0.31
CA ALA A 50 18.83 -9.11 -1.63
C ALA A 50 18.80 -7.79 -2.42
N LEU A 51 18.45 -6.69 -1.75
CA LEU A 51 18.49 -5.35 -2.32
C LEU A 51 19.93 -4.95 -2.69
N LEU A 52 20.89 -5.21 -1.80
CA LEU A 52 22.31 -4.98 -2.06
C LEU A 52 22.81 -5.72 -3.31
N ASN A 53 22.48 -7.01 -3.45
CA ASN A 53 22.86 -7.79 -4.62
C ASN A 53 22.20 -7.27 -5.91
N LYS A 54 20.95 -6.81 -5.86
CA LYS A 54 20.26 -6.26 -7.03
C LYS A 54 20.93 -4.97 -7.51
N ALA A 55 21.24 -4.07 -6.58
CA ALA A 55 21.94 -2.83 -6.89
C ALA A 55 23.38 -3.08 -7.39
N LEU A 56 24.09 -4.05 -6.80
CA LEU A 56 25.41 -4.48 -7.27
C LEU A 56 25.37 -5.03 -8.71
N LYS A 57 24.41 -5.91 -9.02
CA LYS A 57 24.22 -6.44 -10.38
C LYS A 57 23.99 -5.31 -11.38
N ARG A 58 23.17 -4.32 -11.03
CA ARG A 58 22.92 -3.16 -11.88
C ARG A 58 24.18 -2.32 -12.09
N ALA A 59 24.90 -2.01 -11.02
CA ALA A 59 26.15 -1.25 -11.11
C ALA A 59 27.20 -2.01 -11.95
N LEU A 60 27.27 -3.35 -11.83
CA LEU A 60 28.09 -4.20 -12.70
C LEU A 60 27.65 -4.16 -14.15
N THR A 61 26.35 -4.19 -14.47
CA THR A 61 25.84 -4.05 -15.84
C THR A 61 26.29 -2.72 -16.45
N VAL A 62 26.22 -1.62 -15.69
CA VAL A 62 26.65 -0.29 -16.17
C VAL A 62 28.18 -0.23 -16.38
N LEU A 63 28.96 -0.80 -15.45
CA LEU A 63 30.41 -0.85 -15.54
C LEU A 63 30.90 -1.72 -16.70
N THR A 64 30.28 -2.88 -16.91
CA THR A 64 30.61 -3.80 -18.01
C THR A 64 30.15 -3.26 -19.38
N SER A 65 29.07 -2.48 -19.42
CA SER A 65 28.63 -1.78 -20.62
C SER A 65 29.55 -0.62 -21.01
N SER A 66 30.35 -0.11 -20.06
CA SER A 66 31.26 1.02 -20.31
C SER A 66 32.65 0.60 -20.80
N ASP A 67 33.00 -0.70 -20.75
CA ASP A 67 34.35 -1.20 -21.08
C ASP A 67 34.42 -1.94 -22.44
N ASN A 68 33.29 -2.21 -23.10
CA ASN A 68 33.30 -2.94 -24.38
C ASN A 68 33.19 -1.98 -25.58
N SER A 69 34.34 -1.50 -26.05
CA SER A 69 34.47 -0.90 -27.37
C SER A 69 34.30 -1.95 -28.47
N GLU A 70 33.36 -1.64 -29.37
CA GLU A 70 33.23 -2.05 -30.78
C GLU A 70 32.48 -3.37 -31.11
N PRO A 71 31.92 -3.53 -32.33
CA PRO A 71 30.62 -2.96 -32.71
C PRO A 71 29.78 -3.99 -33.52
N VAL A 72 28.62 -3.54 -34.01
CA VAL A 72 27.83 -4.10 -35.13
C VAL A 72 27.02 -5.39 -34.86
N SER A 73 25.70 -5.21 -34.80
CA SER A 73 24.78 -5.82 -35.77
C SER A 73 23.39 -5.18 -35.59
N HIS A 74 23.10 -4.13 -36.38
CA HIS A 74 22.14 -4.18 -37.50
C HIS A 74 20.69 -4.02 -36.99
N THR A 75 19.90 -3.04 -37.39
CA THR A 75 19.88 -2.24 -38.62
C THR A 75 19.27 -0.88 -38.37
N ASP A 76 19.63 0.07 -39.24
CA ASP A 76 18.85 1.26 -39.56
C ASP A 76 17.35 0.95 -39.61
N ASP A 77 16.57 1.52 -38.69
CA ASP A 77 15.23 1.98 -39.04
C ASP A 77 14.86 3.17 -38.15
N ALA A 78 14.66 4.29 -38.81
CA ALA A 78 14.14 5.50 -38.22
C ALA A 78 12.63 5.33 -38.01
N ALA A 79 12.20 4.55 -37.02
CA ALA A 79 10.81 4.56 -36.55
C ALA A 79 10.68 3.87 -35.19
N SER A 80 10.03 4.57 -34.26
CA SER A 80 9.39 4.00 -33.07
C SER A 80 10.33 3.51 -31.96
N VAL A 81 10.84 4.46 -31.15
CA VAL A 81 10.99 4.20 -29.70
C VAL A 81 9.57 3.94 -29.18
N SER A 82 9.15 2.68 -29.25
CA SER A 82 7.87 2.20 -28.77
C SER A 82 7.77 2.50 -27.27
N SER A 83 6.59 2.93 -26.86
CA SER A 83 6.23 3.26 -25.48
C SER A 83 6.58 2.13 -24.50
N ASP A 84 6.64 0.89 -25.00
CA ASP A 84 6.93 -0.33 -24.24
C ASP A 84 8.35 -0.32 -23.63
N SER A 85 9.37 0.16 -24.34
CA SER A 85 10.75 0.18 -23.82
C SER A 85 10.97 1.20 -22.69
N LEU A 86 10.25 2.33 -22.74
CA LEU A 86 10.32 3.34 -21.67
C LEU A 86 9.64 2.84 -20.40
N GLY A 87 8.56 2.07 -20.56
CA GLY A 87 7.87 1.45 -19.43
C GLY A 87 8.72 0.45 -18.68
N GLU A 88 9.47 -0.40 -19.38
CA GLU A 88 10.38 -1.36 -18.76
C GLU A 88 11.52 -0.67 -17.99
N GLN A 89 12.14 0.35 -18.58
CA GLN A 89 13.20 1.11 -17.90
C GLN A 89 12.69 1.83 -16.65
N LEU A 90 11.50 2.44 -16.74
CA LEU A 90 10.87 3.12 -15.62
C LEU A 90 10.47 2.13 -14.54
N PHE A 91 9.96 0.95 -14.93
CA PHE A 91 9.61 -0.13 -14.02
C PHE A 91 10.80 -0.58 -13.18
N ASP A 92 11.93 -0.91 -13.83
CA ASP A 92 13.14 -1.37 -13.14
C ASP A 92 13.70 -0.32 -12.16
N LEU A 93 13.55 0.96 -12.51
CA LEU A 93 13.93 2.08 -11.63
C LEU A 93 13.02 2.17 -10.41
N ILE A 94 11.70 2.15 -10.60
CA ILE A 94 10.72 2.22 -9.51
C ILE A 94 10.82 0.98 -8.62
N ASP A 95 11.14 -0.18 -9.19
CA ASP A 95 11.27 -1.46 -8.47
C ASP A 95 12.48 -1.47 -7.52
N LEU A 96 13.43 -0.54 -7.70
CA LEU A 96 14.53 -0.35 -6.77
C LEU A 96 14.06 0.31 -5.46
N TYR A 97 13.02 1.14 -5.52
CA TYR A 97 12.44 1.82 -4.36
C TYR A 97 11.56 0.90 -3.49
N ASN A 98 11.40 -0.39 -3.85
CA ASN A 98 10.64 -1.40 -3.10
C ASN A 98 9.27 -0.92 -2.60
N THR A 99 8.56 -0.20 -3.46
CA THR A 99 7.27 0.42 -3.11
C THR A 99 6.14 -0.60 -2.94
N GLY A 100 6.34 -1.87 -3.34
CA GLY A 100 5.30 -2.91 -3.39
C GLY A 100 4.23 -2.67 -4.47
N HIS A 101 4.21 -1.47 -5.06
CA HIS A 101 3.24 -1.02 -6.05
C HIS A 101 3.91 -0.59 -7.37
N THR A 102 5.11 -1.12 -7.64
CA THR A 102 5.93 -0.77 -8.81
C THR A 102 5.12 -0.71 -10.10
N GLN A 103 4.33 -1.74 -10.40
CA GLN A 103 3.52 -1.80 -11.62
C GLN A 103 2.51 -0.64 -11.72
N LYS A 104 1.85 -0.33 -10.60
CA LYS A 104 0.79 0.67 -10.52
C LYS A 104 1.37 2.09 -10.62
N ILE A 105 2.48 2.33 -9.92
CA ILE A 105 3.22 3.59 -9.99
C ILE A 105 3.82 3.79 -11.39
N THR A 106 4.39 2.75 -11.99
CA THR A 106 4.92 2.80 -13.36
C THR A 106 3.80 3.16 -14.35
N GLY A 107 2.62 2.55 -14.21
CA GLY A 107 1.45 2.90 -15.01
C GLY A 107 1.03 4.36 -14.86
N MET A 108 0.93 4.86 -13.62
CA MET A 108 0.59 6.27 -13.34
C MET A 108 1.60 7.26 -13.92
N LEU A 109 2.89 6.91 -13.90
CA LEU A 109 3.94 7.76 -14.44
C LEU A 109 4.02 7.69 -15.97
N LEU A 110 3.73 6.53 -16.57
CA LEU A 110 3.61 6.37 -18.03
C LEU A 110 2.38 7.06 -18.62
N GLU A 111 1.35 7.32 -17.80
CA GLU A 111 0.18 8.11 -18.21
C GLU A 111 0.50 9.61 -18.38
N GLN A 112 1.69 10.04 -17.94
CA GLN A 112 2.20 11.39 -18.20
C GLN A 112 2.80 11.51 -19.61
N LYS A 113 3.12 12.74 -20.02
CA LYS A 113 3.73 12.99 -21.33
C LYS A 113 5.09 12.31 -21.45
N LYS A 114 5.44 11.83 -22.64
CA LYS A 114 6.69 11.13 -22.95
C LYS A 114 7.94 11.91 -22.53
N GLU A 115 7.90 13.24 -22.65
CA GLU A 115 8.99 14.13 -22.25
C GLU A 115 9.19 14.14 -20.73
N ALA A 116 8.10 14.07 -19.96
CA ALA A 116 8.15 13.99 -18.50
C ALA A 116 8.75 12.65 -18.07
N VAL A 117 8.36 11.54 -18.70
CA VAL A 117 8.94 10.21 -18.42
C VAL A 117 10.44 10.19 -18.68
N LEU A 118 10.90 10.74 -19.81
CA LEU A 118 12.32 10.84 -20.12
C LEU A 118 13.09 11.71 -19.11
N GLN A 119 12.46 12.78 -18.62
CA GLN A 119 13.03 13.63 -17.58
C GLN A 119 13.15 12.87 -16.25
N LEU A 120 12.18 12.03 -15.90
CA LEU A 120 12.22 11.17 -14.73
C LEU A 120 13.30 10.08 -14.83
N LEU A 121 13.53 9.52 -16.03
CA LEU A 121 14.63 8.60 -16.26
C LEU A 121 16.01 9.27 -16.11
N SER A 122 16.08 10.58 -16.36
CA SER A 122 17.33 11.36 -16.30
C SER A 122 17.60 11.96 -14.91
N ASP A 123 16.54 12.30 -14.16
CA ASP A 123 16.61 12.94 -12.85
C ASP A 123 16.06 12.02 -11.75
N HIS A 124 16.99 11.38 -11.02
CA HIS A 124 16.65 10.45 -9.94
C HIS A 124 15.94 11.12 -8.76
N SER A 125 16.19 12.40 -8.50
CA SER A 125 15.56 13.12 -7.40
C SER A 125 14.09 13.38 -7.71
N LEU A 126 13.83 13.80 -8.95
CA LEU A 126 12.47 14.01 -9.46
C LEU A 126 11.69 12.69 -9.55
N LEU A 127 12.36 11.60 -9.94
CA LEU A 127 11.76 10.27 -9.96
C LEU A 127 11.36 9.83 -8.56
N GLU A 128 12.23 9.96 -7.56
CA GLU A 128 11.91 9.62 -6.18
C GLU A 128 10.73 10.42 -5.64
N GLU A 129 10.68 11.72 -5.91
CA GLU A 129 9.56 12.59 -5.52
C GLU A 129 8.25 12.15 -6.18
N GLN A 130 8.28 11.86 -7.48
CA GLN A 130 7.11 11.37 -8.21
C GLN A 130 6.66 9.97 -7.75
N VAL A 131 7.59 9.10 -7.40
CA VAL A 131 7.30 7.79 -6.81
C VAL A 131 6.65 7.96 -5.43
N LYS A 132 7.14 8.88 -4.60
CA LYS A 132 6.53 9.22 -3.30
C LYS A 132 5.13 9.81 -3.46
N ILE A 133 4.94 10.70 -4.43
CA ILE A 133 3.62 11.29 -4.74
C ILE A 133 2.66 10.18 -5.20
N ALA A 134 3.07 9.35 -6.16
CA ALA A 134 2.25 8.25 -6.65
C ALA A 134 1.93 7.23 -5.53
N LEU A 135 2.90 6.90 -4.69
CA LEU A 135 2.70 6.02 -3.54
C LEU A 135 1.74 6.63 -2.51
N LYS A 136 1.87 7.93 -2.23
CA LYS A 136 0.95 8.67 -1.36
C LYS A 136 -0.46 8.72 -1.96
N THR A 137 -0.60 8.98 -3.25
CA THR A 137 -1.89 8.92 -3.96
C THR A 137 -2.48 7.52 -3.93
N LEU A 138 -1.68 6.46 -4.03
CA LEU A 138 -2.15 5.08 -3.90
C LEU A 138 -2.58 4.73 -2.46
N GLN A 139 -1.94 5.32 -1.45
CA GLN A 139 -2.33 5.21 -0.05
C GLN A 139 -3.60 6.02 0.25
N GLU A 140 -3.72 7.23 -0.30
CA GLU A 140 -4.89 8.10 -0.21
C GLU A 140 -6.08 7.52 -0.99
N GLN A 141 -5.86 6.85 -2.13
CA GLN A 141 -6.91 6.06 -2.81
C GLN A 141 -7.33 4.80 -2.02
N GLY A 142 -6.58 4.41 -0.99
CA GLY A 142 -6.98 3.39 -0.02
C GLY A 142 -7.82 3.92 1.15
N ASP A 143 -7.86 5.24 1.36
CA ASP A 143 -8.46 5.85 2.55
C ASP A 143 -9.48 6.97 2.23
N GLU A 144 -9.48 7.52 1.02
CA GLU A 144 -10.48 8.49 0.55
C GLU A 144 -11.44 7.86 -0.46
N ALA A 145 -12.35 7.05 0.08
CA ALA A 145 -13.68 6.92 -0.47
C ALA A 145 -14.41 8.28 -0.41
N THR A 146 -14.10 9.17 -1.34
CA THR A 146 -15.00 10.28 -1.66
C THR A 146 -15.39 10.21 -3.13
N ASP A 147 -16.52 9.52 -3.30
CA ASP A 147 -17.61 9.90 -4.19
C ASP A 147 -17.48 9.58 -5.69
N VAL A 148 -18.54 8.93 -6.17
CA VAL A 148 -18.93 8.68 -7.56
C VAL A 148 -18.25 7.50 -8.28
N SER A 149 -18.61 6.27 -7.91
CA SER A 149 -18.90 5.20 -8.90
C SER A 149 -19.83 4.12 -8.34
N ASP A 150 -21.12 4.43 -8.46
CA ASP A 150 -22.33 3.62 -8.66
C ASP A 150 -22.16 2.12 -9.06
N SER A 151 -21.47 1.28 -8.25
CA SER A 151 -21.51 -0.19 -8.45
C SER A 151 -21.11 -1.11 -7.26
N SER A 152 -21.02 -0.63 -6.00
CA SER A 152 -20.47 -1.45 -4.89
C SER A 152 -21.35 -1.59 -3.64
N ASP A 153 -22.67 -1.42 -3.72
CA ASP A 153 -23.54 -1.61 -2.55
C ASP A 153 -23.60 -3.07 -2.03
N ARG A 154 -23.17 -4.07 -2.82
CA ARG A 154 -23.22 -5.48 -2.38
C ARG A 154 -22.00 -5.90 -1.55
N ASP A 155 -20.81 -5.46 -1.90
CA ASP A 155 -19.58 -5.93 -1.25
C ASP A 155 -19.32 -5.20 0.09
N GLU A 156 -19.76 -3.94 0.22
CA GLU A 156 -19.60 -3.21 1.48
C GLU A 156 -20.54 -3.73 2.58
N VAL A 157 -21.76 -4.13 2.25
CA VAL A 157 -22.74 -4.62 3.24
C VAL A 157 -22.36 -6.00 3.77
N GLU A 158 -21.81 -6.86 2.90
CA GLU A 158 -21.35 -8.21 3.30
C GLU A 158 -20.16 -8.12 4.26
N SER A 159 -19.19 -7.22 4.00
CA SER A 159 -18.04 -6.98 4.88
C SER A 159 -18.42 -6.37 6.24
N ILE A 160 -19.40 -5.46 6.26
CA ILE A 160 -19.92 -4.87 7.51
C ILE A 160 -20.59 -5.92 8.38
N GLY A 161 -21.36 -6.84 7.78
CA GLY A 161 -22.02 -7.93 8.50
C GLY A 161 -21.03 -8.89 9.18
N GLU A 162 -19.98 -9.31 8.47
CA GLU A 162 -18.94 -10.20 9.04
C GLU A 162 -18.15 -9.53 10.17
N THR A 163 -17.79 -8.25 9.98
CA THR A 163 -17.08 -7.46 10.98
C THR A 163 -17.93 -7.28 12.22
N LEU A 164 -19.20 -6.90 12.04
CA LEU A 164 -20.15 -6.70 13.13
C LEU A 164 -20.38 -8.00 13.90
N PHE A 165 -20.61 -9.12 13.19
CA PHE A 165 -20.80 -10.43 13.82
C PHE A 165 -19.60 -10.81 14.70
N SER A 166 -18.38 -10.62 14.21
CA SER A 166 -17.17 -10.96 14.95
C SER A 166 -17.00 -10.16 16.24
N ILE A 167 -17.43 -8.89 16.24
CA ILE A 167 -17.34 -8.04 17.43
C ILE A 167 -18.49 -8.34 18.40
N VAL A 168 -19.71 -8.51 17.89
CA VAL A 168 -20.88 -8.89 18.70
C VAL A 168 -20.66 -10.26 19.33
N TYR A 169 -20.05 -11.21 18.62
CA TYR A 169 -19.69 -12.53 19.13
C TYR A 169 -18.78 -12.46 20.36
N GLN A 170 -17.86 -11.49 20.40
CA GLN A 170 -17.01 -11.26 21.57
C GLN A 170 -17.78 -10.67 22.76
N LEU A 171 -18.87 -9.93 22.52
CA LEU A 171 -19.69 -9.30 23.55
C LEU A 171 -20.78 -10.25 24.10
N ASP A 172 -21.50 -10.92 23.20
CA ASP A 172 -22.55 -11.87 23.54
C ASP A 172 -22.55 -13.05 22.53
N PRO A 173 -21.80 -14.13 22.80
CA PRO A 173 -21.75 -15.28 21.91
C PRO A 173 -23.07 -16.06 21.86
N THR A 174 -23.98 -15.84 22.82
CA THR A 174 -25.23 -16.60 22.92
C THR A 174 -26.28 -16.07 21.94
N HIS A 175 -26.33 -14.75 21.75
CA HIS A 175 -27.34 -14.09 20.92
C HIS A 175 -26.71 -13.33 19.74
N CYS A 176 -25.43 -13.59 19.43
CA CYS A 176 -24.68 -12.85 18.43
C CYS A 176 -25.34 -12.82 17.04
N ALA A 177 -25.92 -13.93 16.60
CA ALA A 177 -26.59 -14.02 15.31
C ALA A 177 -27.82 -13.13 15.25
N ASP A 178 -28.67 -13.17 16.29
CA ASP A 178 -29.89 -12.37 16.36
C ASP A 178 -29.58 -10.88 16.57
N ILE A 179 -28.59 -10.56 17.41
CA ILE A 179 -28.12 -9.19 17.64
C ILE A 179 -27.55 -8.59 16.36
N THR A 180 -26.69 -9.34 15.67
CA THR A 180 -26.11 -8.87 14.39
C THR A 180 -27.21 -8.70 13.35
N GLY A 181 -28.18 -9.61 13.28
CA GLY A 181 -29.35 -9.50 12.41
C GLY A 181 -30.12 -8.20 12.64
N MET A 182 -30.50 -7.90 13.89
CA MET A 182 -31.22 -6.66 14.21
C MET A 182 -30.41 -5.40 13.96
N LEU A 183 -29.09 -5.44 14.17
CA LEU A 183 -28.23 -4.30 13.86
C LEU A 183 -28.08 -4.10 12.35
N LEU A 184 -28.03 -5.18 11.57
CA LEU A 184 -28.00 -5.14 10.10
C LEU A 184 -29.30 -4.61 9.48
N GLU A 185 -30.39 -4.52 10.23
CA GLU A 185 -31.61 -3.81 9.80
C GLU A 185 -31.46 -2.28 9.80
N MET A 186 -30.39 -1.75 10.42
CA MET A 186 -30.07 -0.33 10.39
C MET A 186 -29.40 0.09 9.07
N ASP A 187 -29.38 1.40 8.79
CA ASP A 187 -28.69 1.91 7.60
C ASP A 187 -27.16 1.71 7.71
N SER A 188 -26.54 1.45 6.56
CA SER A 188 -25.10 1.17 6.46
C SER A 188 -24.23 2.32 6.97
N GLY A 189 -24.70 3.58 6.87
CA GLY A 189 -24.01 4.75 7.40
C GLY A 189 -23.95 4.76 8.93
N THR A 190 -25.07 4.47 9.59
CA THR A 190 -25.16 4.35 11.03
C THR A 190 -24.35 3.15 11.54
N LEU A 191 -24.38 2.01 10.83
CA LEU A 191 -23.54 0.85 11.17
C LEU A 191 -22.05 1.17 11.14
N LYS A 192 -21.57 1.91 10.12
CA LYS A 192 -20.18 2.37 10.05
C LYS A 192 -19.81 3.29 11.22
N GLN A 193 -20.71 4.20 11.62
CA GLN A 193 -20.49 5.05 12.80
C GLN A 193 -20.42 4.23 14.10
N ILE A 194 -21.31 3.26 14.26
CA ILE A 194 -21.33 2.37 15.43
C ILE A 194 -20.06 1.51 15.47
N LEU A 195 -19.59 0.99 14.34
CA LEU A 195 -18.34 0.22 14.27
C LEU A 195 -17.09 1.08 14.54
N SER A 196 -17.15 2.37 14.25
CA SER A 196 -16.06 3.31 14.52
C SER A 196 -15.95 3.70 16.00
N ASP A 197 -17.05 3.57 16.77
CA ASP A 197 -17.10 3.90 18.19
C ASP A 197 -17.54 2.71 19.04
N ARG A 198 -16.58 2.13 19.76
CA ARG A 198 -16.80 0.98 20.64
C ARG A 198 -17.90 1.22 21.68
N SER A 199 -18.06 2.43 22.21
CA SER A 199 -19.11 2.74 23.18
C SER A 199 -20.49 2.79 22.53
N MET A 200 -20.61 3.29 21.29
CA MET A 200 -21.87 3.22 20.55
C MET A 200 -22.25 1.78 20.21
N LEU A 201 -21.27 0.94 19.85
CA LEU A 201 -21.48 -0.48 19.59
C LEU A 201 -21.99 -1.23 20.82
N GLU A 202 -21.38 -1.04 21.98
CA GLU A 202 -21.86 -1.65 23.22
C GLU A 202 -23.30 -1.23 23.55
N VAL A 203 -23.65 0.05 23.37
CA VAL A 203 -25.02 0.54 23.57
C VAL A 203 -25.99 -0.10 22.58
N ALA A 204 -25.61 -0.23 21.30
CA ALA A 204 -26.44 -0.83 20.27
C ALA A 204 -26.67 -2.32 20.54
N VAL A 205 -25.63 -3.06 20.94
CA VAL A 205 -25.71 -4.47 21.35
C VAL A 205 -26.59 -4.66 22.57
N GLN A 206 -26.46 -3.80 23.59
CA GLN A 206 -27.33 -3.85 24.77
C GLN A 206 -28.80 -3.58 24.43
N ARG A 207 -29.08 -2.62 23.56
CA ARG A 207 -30.45 -2.33 23.08
C ARG A 207 -31.05 -3.51 22.33
N ALA A 208 -30.30 -4.10 21.41
CA ALA A 208 -30.71 -5.29 20.66
C ALA A 208 -30.96 -6.47 21.61
N LYS A 209 -30.09 -6.67 22.60
CA LYS A 209 -30.26 -7.69 23.63
C LYS A 209 -31.53 -7.47 24.47
N SER A 210 -31.79 -6.24 24.93
CA SER A 210 -33.03 -5.91 25.64
C SER A 210 -34.28 -6.14 24.78
N ALA A 211 -34.20 -5.88 23.47
CA ALA A 211 -35.29 -6.17 22.53
C ALA A 211 -35.53 -7.68 22.38
N LEU A 212 -34.47 -8.50 22.33
CA LEU A 212 -34.58 -9.96 22.32
C LEU A 212 -35.20 -10.51 23.60
N GLU A 213 -34.76 -10.03 24.76
CA GLU A 213 -35.30 -10.44 26.06
C GLU A 213 -36.77 -10.03 26.20
N GLY A 214 -37.14 -8.85 25.67
CA GLY A 214 -38.53 -8.40 25.60
C GLY A 214 -39.40 -9.23 24.63
N ALA A 215 -38.84 -9.70 23.52
CA ALA A 215 -39.54 -10.55 22.55
C ALA A 215 -39.69 -12.00 23.04
N LEU A 216 -38.72 -12.51 23.80
CA LEU A 216 -38.73 -13.85 24.40
C LEU A 216 -39.65 -13.96 25.63
N ASN A 217 -40.08 -12.83 26.19
CA ASN A 217 -40.97 -12.81 27.33
C ASN A 217 -42.28 -12.07 26.99
N PRO A 218 -43.21 -12.68 26.23
CA PRO A 218 -44.56 -12.14 26.09
C PRO A 218 -45.33 -12.40 27.39
N THR A 219 -44.96 -11.73 28.49
CA THR A 219 -45.86 -11.59 29.64
C THR A 219 -46.95 -10.59 29.27
N HIS A 220 -47.93 -11.08 28.52
CA HIS A 220 -49.36 -10.87 28.71
C HIS A 220 -49.72 -9.66 29.59
N THR A 221 -50.00 -8.51 28.99
CA THR A 221 -50.88 -7.50 29.59
C THR A 221 -51.64 -6.78 28.48
N GLU A 222 -52.52 -7.52 27.80
CA GLU A 222 -53.75 -6.93 27.28
C GLU A 222 -54.92 -7.85 27.64
N MET A 223 -56.08 -7.23 27.84
CA MET A 223 -57.41 -7.83 27.96
C MET A 223 -57.83 -8.31 29.36
N SER A 224 -58.18 -7.35 30.21
CA SER A 224 -59.41 -7.50 31.00
C SER A 224 -60.56 -6.91 30.18
N GLU A 225 -61.22 -7.79 29.43
CA GLU A 225 -62.54 -7.63 28.80
C GLU A 225 -63.52 -6.95 29.78
N SER A 226 -64.10 -5.82 29.40
CA SER A 226 -65.42 -5.70 28.77
C SER A 226 -66.62 -5.84 29.72
N LEU A 227 -67.55 -4.89 29.52
CA LEU A 227 -69.00 -4.99 29.71
C LEU A 227 -69.52 -4.90 31.15
N GLN A 228 -69.87 -3.67 31.53
CA GLN A 228 -70.98 -3.44 32.45
C GLN A 228 -72.13 -2.84 31.63
N THR A 229 -72.99 -3.72 31.13
CA THR A 229 -74.28 -3.37 30.53
C THR A 229 -75.37 -3.71 31.54
N THR A 230 -76.10 -2.67 31.94
CA THR A 230 -77.50 -2.60 32.43
C THR A 230 -78.01 -3.65 33.41
#